data_AF-A0A662JYU4-F1
#
_entry.id   AF-A0A662JYU4-F1
#
_cell.length_a   1.000
_cell.length_b   1.000
_cell.length_c   1.000
_cell.angle_alpha   90.00
_cell.angle_beta   90.00
_cell.angle_gamma   90.00
#
_symmetry.space_group_name_H-M   'P 1'
#
loop_
_entity.id
_entity.type
_entity.pdbx_description
1 polymer ?
#
loop_
_entity_poly.entity_id
_entity_poly.type
_entity_poly.pdbx_seq_one_letter_code
_entity_poly.pdbx_strand_id
1 'polypeptide(L)'
;ARGRYPIRLIYASNIPVILMSALLANINMFAMLFYTNPSLRRIPLIGGQWWIGTYPVDPTGQLLDTRPIGGGAWYLSHLNGLNGWLIPIIQGGVPGGHAAWQYALKVVVYFSAMIIGSILFAKFWIETTDMGAAAIARQIQSSGMQIPGFRRDPRILRKVLERYIPVVTVIGGASVGALAASANAIGTVGNTSGTGVLLTVGILINLYEQIAREQAMEMHPVLRGFFGKE
;
A
#
# COMPACT_ATOMS: atom_id res chain seq x y z
N ALA A 1 -29.41 -3.58 -25.37
CA ALA A 1 -29.26 -2.83 -24.10
C ALA A 1 -27.85 -2.24 -24.02
N ARG A 2 -27.69 -0.96 -23.64
CA ARG A 2 -26.37 -0.36 -23.41
C ARG A 2 -25.87 -0.82 -22.03
N GLY A 3 -24.97 -1.81 -21.99
CA GLY A 3 -24.29 -2.21 -20.77
C GLY A 3 -23.21 -1.19 -20.41
N ARG A 4 -23.18 -0.72 -19.14
CA ARG A 4 -22.04 0.04 -18.61
C ARG A 4 -21.08 -0.98 -17.99
N TYR A 5 -19.82 -0.99 -18.40
CA TYR A 5 -18.78 -1.77 -17.73
C TYR A 5 -18.06 -0.85 -16.73
N PRO A 6 -18.38 -0.93 -15.42
CA PRO A 6 -17.75 -0.07 -14.43
C PRO A 6 -16.30 -0.51 -14.23
N ILE A 7 -15.35 0.37 -14.58
CA ILE A 7 -13.95 0.18 -14.20
C ILE A 7 -13.84 0.58 -12.72
N ARG A 8 -13.64 -0.41 -11.85
CA ARG A 8 -13.53 -0.17 -10.41
C ARG A 8 -12.12 0.27 -10.06
N LEU A 9 -11.92 1.59 -10.03
CA LEU A 9 -10.65 2.22 -9.63
C LEU A 9 -10.13 1.76 -8.27
N ILE A 10 -11.00 1.34 -7.36
CA ILE A 10 -10.66 1.05 -5.96
C ILE A 10 -10.42 -0.45 -5.71
N TYR A 11 -10.78 -1.33 -6.64
CA TYR A 11 -10.72 -2.78 -6.39
C TYR A 11 -9.30 -3.35 -6.46
N ALA A 12 -8.38 -2.67 -7.16
CA ALA A 12 -6.95 -2.95 -7.13
C ALA A 12 -6.21 -2.23 -5.97
N SER A 13 -6.91 -1.44 -5.16
CA SER A 13 -6.27 -0.44 -4.27
C SER A 13 -5.57 -1.01 -3.05
N ASN A 14 -5.97 -2.16 -2.53
CA ASN A 14 -5.44 -2.62 -1.24
C ASN A 14 -4.09 -3.34 -1.38
N ILE A 15 -3.85 -4.04 -2.49
CA ILE A 15 -2.65 -4.85 -2.68
C ILE A 15 -1.37 -4.01 -2.74
N PRO A 16 -1.32 -2.89 -3.50
CA PRO A 16 -0.12 -2.04 -3.51
C PRO A 16 0.28 -1.52 -2.13
N VAL A 17 -0.70 -1.15 -1.31
CA VAL A 17 -0.48 -0.67 0.05
C VAL A 17 -0.05 -1.79 0.98
N ILE A 18 -0.60 -3.00 0.83
CA ILE A 18 -0.16 -4.20 1.56
C ILE A 18 1.31 -4.50 1.24
N LEU A 19 1.67 -4.53 -0.04
CA LEU A 19 3.05 -4.79 -0.48
C LEU A 19 4.02 -3.73 0.02
N MET A 20 3.64 -2.46 -0.01
CA MET A 20 4.47 -1.38 0.54
C MET A 20 4.63 -1.50 2.05
N SER A 21 3.55 -1.80 2.78
CA SER A 21 3.61 -1.98 4.24
C SER A 21 4.47 -3.17 4.63
N ALA A 22 4.38 -4.27 3.89
CA ALA A 22 5.22 -5.45 4.05
C ALA A 22 6.69 -5.14 3.74
N LEU A 23 6.97 -4.36 2.69
CA LEU A 23 8.33 -3.92 2.36
C LEU A 23 8.93 -3.09 3.51
N LEU A 24 8.20 -2.12 4.04
CA LEU A 24 8.66 -1.30 5.17
C LEU A 24 8.88 -2.13 6.43
N ALA A 25 8.01 -3.11 6.70
CA ALA A 25 8.18 -4.03 7.82
C ALA A 25 9.45 -4.88 7.66
N ASN A 26 9.70 -5.41 6.46
CA ASN A 26 10.91 -6.17 6.15
C ASN A 26 12.17 -5.30 6.27
N ILE A 27 12.15 -4.06 5.77
CA ILE A 27 13.27 -3.12 5.92
C ILE A 27 13.59 -2.88 7.41
N ASN A 28 12.57 -2.65 8.24
CA ASN A 28 12.76 -2.47 9.68
C ASN A 28 13.27 -3.75 10.36
N MET A 29 12.76 -4.92 9.96
CA MET A 29 13.23 -6.22 10.46
C MET A 29 14.70 -6.44 10.12
N PHE A 30 15.11 -6.22 8.86
CA PHE A 30 16.50 -6.37 8.45
C PHE A 30 17.40 -5.35 9.14
N ALA A 31 16.98 -4.09 9.25
CA ALA A 31 17.72 -3.08 10.00
C ALA A 31 17.95 -3.50 11.46
N MET A 32 16.93 -4.09 12.10
CA MET A 32 17.05 -4.65 13.45
C MET A 32 18.02 -5.84 13.49
N LEU A 33 17.90 -6.79 12.55
CA LEU A 33 18.78 -7.96 12.47
C LEU A 33 20.25 -7.60 12.25
N PHE A 34 20.54 -6.61 11.40
CA PHE A 34 21.90 -6.10 11.17
C PHE A 34 22.50 -5.43 12.40
N TYR A 35 21.66 -4.89 13.29
CA TYR A 35 22.10 -4.24 14.53
C TYR A 35 22.32 -5.26 15.66
N THR A 36 21.49 -6.31 15.74
CA THR A 36 21.45 -7.21 16.90
C THR A 36 22.25 -8.50 16.73
N ASN A 37 22.35 -9.02 15.51
CA ASN A 37 23.01 -10.29 15.29
C ASN A 37 24.55 -10.11 15.32
N PRO A 38 25.27 -10.82 16.22
CA PRO A 38 26.72 -10.68 16.37
C PRO A 38 27.54 -10.98 15.10
N SER A 39 27.02 -11.83 14.22
CA SER A 39 27.67 -12.20 12.95
C SER A 39 27.43 -11.15 11.85
N LEU A 40 26.21 -10.60 11.78
CA LEU A 40 25.86 -9.60 10.76
C LEU A 40 26.36 -8.19 11.13
N ARG A 41 26.55 -7.89 12.41
CA ARG A 41 27.18 -6.64 12.88
C ARG A 41 28.63 -6.50 12.39
N ARG A 42 29.30 -7.61 12.08
CA ARG A 42 30.69 -7.63 11.57
C ARG A 42 30.81 -7.35 10.08
N ILE A 43 29.70 -7.24 9.34
CA ILE A 43 29.73 -6.90 7.91
C ILE A 43 30.18 -5.43 7.78
N PRO A 44 31.33 -5.15 7.15
CA PRO A 44 31.77 -3.78 6.95
C PRO A 44 30.73 -3.00 6.14
N LEU A 45 30.52 -1.73 6.49
CA LEU A 45 29.54 -0.77 5.91
C LEU A 45 28.06 -0.96 6.27
N ILE A 46 27.60 -2.16 6.63
CA ILE A 46 26.16 -2.43 6.86
C ILE A 46 25.87 -2.77 8.33
N GLY A 47 26.77 -3.50 9.00
CA GLY A 47 26.59 -3.92 10.38
C GLY A 47 26.76 -2.77 11.38
N GLY A 48 25.71 -2.48 12.17
CA GLY A 48 25.77 -1.55 13.30
C GLY A 48 25.96 -0.06 12.96
N GLN A 49 25.85 0.35 11.68
CA GLN A 49 26.03 1.75 11.30
C GLN A 49 24.83 2.62 11.68
N TRP A 50 25.14 3.80 12.22
CA TRP A 50 24.17 4.77 12.73
C TRP A 50 23.16 5.26 11.66
N TRP A 51 23.52 5.17 10.37
CA TRP A 51 22.69 5.60 9.25
C TRP A 51 21.57 4.61 8.86
N ILE A 52 21.63 3.34 9.25
CA ILE A 52 20.66 2.30 8.84
C ILE A 52 19.57 2.23 9.90
N GLY A 53 19.95 2.16 11.16
CA GLY A 53 19.01 2.12 12.27
C GLY A 53 19.76 1.93 13.57
N THR A 54 19.55 2.82 14.53
CA THR A 54 19.99 2.61 15.91
C THR A 54 18.80 2.08 16.71
N TYR A 55 19.03 1.03 17.51
CA TYR A 55 18.01 0.43 18.37
C TYR A 55 18.47 0.52 19.84
N PRO A 56 17.54 0.73 20.78
CA PRO A 56 17.87 0.77 22.19
C PRO A 56 18.24 -0.64 22.64
N VAL A 57 19.51 -0.82 23.02
CA VAL A 57 20.05 -2.10 23.53
C VAL A 57 20.50 -1.92 24.96
N ASP A 58 20.20 -2.91 25.79
CA ASP A 58 20.73 -3.02 27.15
C ASP A 58 22.26 -3.20 27.12
N PRO A 59 22.97 -2.96 28.25
CA PRO A 59 24.40 -3.23 28.39
C PRO A 59 24.79 -4.68 28.04
N THR A 60 23.84 -5.60 28.16
CA THR A 60 23.97 -7.04 27.82
C THR A 60 23.72 -7.35 26.34
N GLY A 61 23.38 -6.33 25.53
CA GLY A 61 23.14 -6.46 24.08
C GLY A 61 21.76 -6.96 23.68
N GLN A 62 20.81 -7.06 24.61
CA GLN A 62 19.42 -7.41 24.32
C GLN A 62 18.61 -6.16 23.92
N LEU A 63 17.63 -6.32 23.03
CA LEU A 63 16.76 -5.22 22.58
C LEU A 63 15.75 -4.85 23.68
N LEU A 64 15.73 -3.57 24.04
CA LEU A 64 14.72 -3.00 24.93
C LEU A 64 13.40 -2.71 24.20
N ASP A 65 13.49 -2.33 22.93
CA ASP A 65 12.35 -2.08 22.05
C ASP A 65 12.71 -2.49 20.61
N THR A 66 11.70 -2.94 19.86
CA THR A 66 11.79 -3.26 18.43
C THR A 66 11.65 -2.01 17.55
N ARG A 67 11.39 -0.85 18.16
CA ARG A 67 11.31 0.43 17.46
C ARG A 67 12.70 1.05 17.31
N PRO A 68 13.08 1.49 16.09
CA PRO A 68 14.33 2.22 15.90
C PRO A 68 14.27 3.56 16.63
N ILE A 69 15.36 3.96 17.27
CA ILE A 69 15.53 5.26 17.95
C ILE A 69 16.30 6.27 17.09
N GLY A 70 16.86 5.86 15.95
CA GLY A 70 17.58 6.75 15.02
C GLY A 70 17.97 6.04 13.71
N GLY A 71 18.58 6.78 12.79
CA GLY A 71 18.98 6.28 11.46
C GLY A 71 17.85 6.27 10.42
N GLY A 72 18.13 5.75 9.22
CA GLY A 72 17.20 5.68 8.09
C GLY A 72 15.94 4.86 8.38
N ALA A 73 16.07 3.76 9.15
CA ALA A 73 14.95 2.97 9.62
C ALA A 73 13.99 3.78 10.49
N TRP A 74 14.47 4.79 11.23
CA TRP A 74 13.60 5.69 11.98
C TRP A 74 12.74 6.58 11.08
N TYR A 75 13.27 7.05 9.94
CA TYR A 75 12.49 7.84 8.98
C TYR A 75 11.45 7.00 8.22
N LEU A 76 11.72 5.71 8.02
CA LEU A 76 10.83 4.77 7.33
C LEU A 76 9.87 4.01 8.26
N SER A 77 10.04 4.12 9.57
CA SER A 77 9.15 3.46 10.53
C SER A 77 7.81 4.19 10.64
N HIS A 78 6.76 3.43 10.97
CA HIS A 78 5.40 3.93 11.10
C HIS A 78 5.31 5.15 12.02
N LEU A 79 4.50 6.13 11.61
CA LEU A 79 4.08 7.24 12.46
C LEU A 79 3.13 6.63 13.51
N ASN A 80 3.58 6.52 14.76
CA ASN A 80 2.81 5.88 15.84
C ASN A 80 1.70 6.80 16.40
N GLY A 81 0.85 7.33 15.51
CA GLY A 81 -0.17 8.31 15.83
C GLY A 81 0.37 9.69 16.23
N LEU A 82 -0.54 10.58 16.64
CA LEU A 82 -0.23 11.99 16.96
C LEU A 82 0.87 12.15 18.03
N ASN A 83 0.93 11.23 18.99
CA ASN A 83 1.95 11.23 20.04
C ASN A 83 3.36 10.94 19.50
N GLY A 84 3.47 10.22 18.38
CA GLY A 84 4.75 9.80 17.81
C GLY A 84 5.42 10.86 16.92
N TRP A 85 4.68 11.88 16.46
CA TRP A 85 5.21 12.91 15.56
C TRP A 85 4.75 14.33 15.91
N LEU A 86 3.44 14.56 16.12
CA LEU A 86 2.88 15.91 16.26
C LEU A 86 3.22 16.52 17.63
N ILE A 87 3.02 15.76 18.71
CA ILE A 87 3.28 16.26 20.07
C ILE A 87 4.76 16.65 20.26
N PRO A 88 5.75 15.83 19.84
CA PRO A 88 7.16 16.22 19.85
C PRO A 88 7.47 17.48 19.04
N ILE A 89 6.78 17.73 17.92
CA ILE A 89 6.99 18.94 17.11
C ILE A 89 6.49 20.18 17.86
N ILE A 90 5.28 20.11 18.44
CA ILE A 90 4.67 21.24 19.15
C ILE A 90 5.44 21.58 20.44
N GLN A 91 5.97 20.56 21.12
CA GLN A 91 6.73 20.74 22.37
C GLN A 91 8.19 21.16 22.17
N GLY A 92 8.65 21.30 20.92
CA GLY A 92 10.03 21.73 20.61
C GLY A 92 11.08 20.61 20.60
N GLY A 93 10.65 19.35 20.62
CA GLY A 93 11.49 18.15 20.67
C GLY A 93 11.30 17.35 21.95
N VAL A 94 11.85 16.14 21.99
CA VAL A 94 11.85 15.31 23.20
C VAL A 94 13.18 15.50 23.92
N PRO A 95 13.21 15.82 25.23
CA PRO A 95 14.45 15.91 25.99
C PRO A 95 15.24 14.60 25.89
N GLY A 96 16.48 14.66 25.37
CA GLY A 96 17.33 13.48 25.15
C GLY A 96 17.11 12.73 23.83
N GLY A 97 16.30 13.26 22.91
CA GLY A 97 15.99 12.63 21.62
C GLY A 97 16.25 13.54 20.42
N HIS A 98 15.38 13.42 19.41
CA HIS A 98 15.46 14.18 18.15
C HIS A 98 14.88 15.59 18.30
N ALA A 99 15.40 16.53 17.52
CA ALA A 99 14.88 17.89 17.46
C ALA A 99 13.54 17.95 16.72
N ALA A 100 12.71 18.96 16.99
CA ALA A 100 11.39 19.12 16.35
C ALA A 100 11.42 19.05 14.81
N TRP A 101 12.46 19.62 14.18
CA TRP A 101 12.62 19.59 12.72
C TRP A 101 12.86 18.17 12.17
N GLN A 102 13.49 17.27 12.93
CA GLN A 102 13.71 15.88 12.53
C GLN A 102 12.41 15.09 12.53
N TYR A 103 11.52 15.37 13.49
CA TYR A 103 10.16 14.80 13.50
C TYR A 103 9.33 15.29 12.31
N ALA A 104 9.42 16.58 11.95
CA ALA A 104 8.76 17.10 10.75
C ALA A 104 9.31 16.43 9.47
N LEU A 105 10.64 16.27 9.37
CA LEU A 105 11.28 15.57 8.27
C LEU A 105 10.84 14.10 8.19
N LYS A 106 10.70 13.41 9.32
CA LYS A 106 10.16 12.05 9.39
C LYS A 106 8.78 11.92 8.77
N VAL A 107 7.87 12.85 9.06
CA VAL A 107 6.53 12.85 8.45
C VAL A 107 6.63 12.98 6.94
N VAL A 108 7.41 13.95 6.45
CA VAL A 108 7.58 14.18 5.01
C VAL A 108 8.18 12.98 4.30
N VAL A 109 9.25 12.40 4.86
CA VAL A 109 9.92 11.22 4.29
C VAL A 109 9.00 10.01 4.29
N TYR A 110 8.30 9.75 5.40
CA TYR A 110 7.38 8.62 5.50
C TYR A 110 6.21 8.75 4.52
N PHE A 111 5.56 9.92 4.44
CA PHE A 111 4.48 10.17 3.49
C PHE A 111 4.95 10.00 2.04
N SER A 112 6.10 10.58 1.71
CA SER A 112 6.66 10.50 0.36
C SER A 112 7.01 9.04 -0.01
N ALA A 113 7.66 8.32 0.91
CA ALA A 113 7.98 6.91 0.73
C ALA A 113 6.71 6.08 0.51
N MET A 114 5.67 6.28 1.33
CA MET A 114 4.42 5.53 1.23
C MET A 114 3.68 5.79 -0.08
N ILE A 115 3.61 7.04 -0.53
CA ILE A 115 2.97 7.43 -1.80
C ILE A 115 3.75 6.87 -3.00
N ILE A 116 5.06 7.12 -3.06
CA ILE A 116 5.91 6.66 -4.17
C ILE A 116 5.91 5.13 -4.23
N GLY A 117 6.10 4.46 -3.09
CA GLY A 117 6.07 3.02 -3.00
C GLY A 117 4.72 2.42 -3.44
N SER A 118 3.61 3.00 -3.01
CA SER A 118 2.27 2.55 -3.43
C SER A 118 2.05 2.72 -4.93
N ILE A 119 2.55 3.80 -5.55
CA ILE A 119 2.49 3.99 -7.01
C ILE A 119 3.33 2.92 -7.73
N LEU A 120 4.56 2.67 -7.26
CA LEU A 120 5.45 1.66 -7.84
C LEU A 120 4.81 0.27 -7.78
N PHE A 121 4.33 -0.14 -6.61
CA PHE A 121 3.65 -1.42 -6.46
C PHE A 121 2.35 -1.49 -7.25
N ALA A 122 1.60 -0.40 -7.40
CA ALA A 122 0.40 -0.38 -8.24
C ALA A 122 0.72 -0.62 -9.72
N LYS A 123 1.83 -0.05 -10.22
CA LYS A 123 2.31 -0.32 -11.58
C LYS A 123 2.76 -1.77 -11.74
N PHE A 124 3.59 -2.27 -10.82
CA PHE A 124 4.04 -3.67 -10.85
C PHE A 124 2.87 -4.65 -10.78
N TRP A 125 1.84 -4.34 -9.99
CA TRP A 125 0.67 -5.17 -9.86
C TRP A 125 -0.07 -5.32 -11.20
N ILE A 126 -0.28 -4.22 -11.92
CA ILE A 126 -1.00 -4.25 -13.21
C ILE A 126 -0.21 -4.94 -14.31
N GLU A 127 1.13 -4.82 -14.29
CA GLU A 127 1.98 -5.50 -15.27
C GLU A 127 2.08 -7.01 -15.01
N THR A 128 2.12 -7.41 -13.72
CA THR A 128 2.25 -8.81 -13.32
C THR A 128 0.93 -9.58 -13.37
N THR A 129 -0.19 -8.88 -13.26
CA THR A 129 -1.53 -9.48 -13.25
C THR A 129 -2.25 -9.27 -14.58
N ASP A 130 -3.29 -10.07 -14.84
CA ASP A 130 -4.18 -9.90 -16.00
C ASP A 130 -5.13 -8.68 -15.88
N MET A 131 -4.69 -7.61 -15.22
CA MET A 131 -5.41 -6.33 -15.11
C MET A 131 -4.91 -5.28 -16.13
N GLY A 132 -3.96 -5.64 -16.99
CA GLY A 132 -3.48 -4.78 -18.07
C GLY A 132 -4.53 -4.49 -19.15
N ALA A 133 -4.30 -3.44 -19.94
CA ALA A 133 -5.21 -2.98 -21.00
C ALA A 133 -5.56 -4.07 -22.03
N ALA A 134 -4.59 -4.92 -22.37
CA ALA A 134 -4.77 -6.01 -23.33
C ALA A 134 -5.65 -7.14 -22.76
N ALA A 135 -5.47 -7.50 -21.49
CA ALA A 135 -6.27 -8.53 -20.82
C ALA A 135 -7.73 -8.09 -20.66
N ILE A 136 -7.96 -6.86 -20.17
CA ILE A 136 -9.31 -6.28 -20.06
C ILE A 136 -9.98 -6.15 -21.43
N ALA A 137 -9.24 -5.74 -22.47
CA ALA A 137 -9.80 -5.67 -23.83
C ALA A 137 -10.26 -7.05 -24.34
N ARG A 138 -9.48 -8.11 -24.10
CA ARG A 138 -9.86 -9.49 -24.43
C ARG A 138 -11.08 -9.96 -23.64
N GLN A 139 -11.15 -9.63 -22.35
CA GLN A 139 -12.29 -9.98 -21.48
C GLN A 139 -13.59 -9.30 -21.91
N ILE A 140 -13.55 -8.02 -22.28
CA ILE A 140 -14.73 -7.28 -22.79
C ILE A 140 -15.19 -7.86 -24.14
N GLN A 141 -14.26 -8.33 -24.96
CA GLN A 141 -14.60 -8.97 -26.23
C GLN A 141 -15.23 -10.35 -26.01
N SER A 142 -14.66 -11.21 -25.15
CA SER A 142 -15.20 -12.55 -24.87
C SER A 142 -16.58 -12.50 -24.23
N SER A 143 -16.86 -11.46 -23.44
CA SER A 143 -18.19 -11.23 -22.88
C SER A 143 -19.25 -10.91 -23.95
N GLY A 144 -18.86 -10.67 -25.21
CA GLY A 144 -19.76 -10.35 -26.32
C GLY A 144 -20.29 -8.92 -26.29
N MET A 145 -19.70 -8.05 -25.44
CA MET A 145 -20.07 -6.65 -25.39
C MET A 145 -19.38 -5.86 -26.51
N GLN A 146 -20.16 -5.04 -27.24
CA GLN A 146 -19.66 -4.19 -28.32
C GLN A 146 -19.89 -2.73 -27.97
N ILE A 147 -18.84 -1.90 -28.11
CA ILE A 147 -18.97 -0.45 -27.98
C ILE A 147 -19.76 0.09 -29.18
N PRO A 148 -20.90 0.78 -28.97
CA PRO A 148 -21.65 1.39 -30.05
C PRO A 148 -20.75 2.34 -30.87
N GLY A 149 -20.71 2.17 -32.19
CA GLY A 149 -19.94 3.04 -33.10
C GLY A 149 -18.61 2.47 -33.62
N PHE A 150 -18.12 1.34 -33.11
CA PHE A 150 -16.88 0.70 -33.60
C PHE A 150 -17.10 -0.74 -34.08
N ARG A 151 -16.33 -1.15 -35.10
CA ARG A 151 -16.19 -2.58 -35.49
C ARG A 151 -15.53 -3.34 -34.33
N ARG A 152 -15.82 -4.65 -34.20
CA ARG A 152 -15.32 -5.54 -33.14
C ARG A 152 -13.80 -5.81 -33.24
N ASP A 153 -12.97 -4.77 -33.21
CA ASP A 153 -11.53 -4.91 -33.22
C ASP A 153 -10.96 -4.67 -31.81
N PRO A 154 -10.39 -5.71 -31.17
CA PRO A 154 -9.76 -5.61 -29.84
C PRO A 154 -8.64 -4.57 -29.79
N ARG A 155 -8.00 -4.29 -30.93
CA ARG A 155 -6.90 -3.32 -31.03
C ARG A 155 -7.35 -1.91 -30.70
N ILE A 156 -8.57 -1.54 -31.09
CA ILE A 156 -9.13 -0.21 -30.84
C ILE A 156 -9.45 -0.06 -29.36
N LEU A 157 -10.10 -1.06 -28.76
CA LEU A 157 -10.42 -1.07 -27.33
C LEU A 157 -9.17 -1.00 -26.46
N ARG A 158 -8.15 -1.79 -26.80
CA ARG A 158 -6.85 -1.76 -26.12
C ARG A 158 -6.23 -0.35 -26.15
N LYS A 159 -6.19 0.30 -27.33
CA LYS A 159 -5.58 1.63 -27.49
C LYS A 159 -6.27 2.70 -26.63
N VAL A 160 -7.58 2.59 -26.42
CA VAL A 160 -8.31 3.48 -25.51
C VAL A 160 -7.92 3.18 -24.07
N LEU A 161 -7.95 1.90 -23.65
CA LEU A 161 -7.63 1.49 -22.28
C LEU A 161 -6.16 1.80 -21.89
N GLU A 162 -5.22 1.65 -22.81
CA GLU A 162 -3.79 1.97 -22.61
C GLU A 162 -3.55 3.44 -22.23
N ARG A 163 -4.43 4.36 -22.66
CA ARG A 163 -4.34 5.77 -22.27
C ARG A 163 -4.83 6.03 -20.85
N TYR A 164 -5.83 5.28 -20.39
CA TYR A 164 -6.50 5.54 -19.11
C TYR A 164 -5.91 4.72 -17.95
N ILE A 165 -5.59 3.45 -18.18
CA ILE A 165 -5.16 2.54 -17.10
C ILE A 165 -3.93 3.09 -16.37
N PRO A 166 -2.80 3.44 -17.02
CA PRO A 166 -1.61 3.91 -16.30
C PRO A 166 -1.84 5.17 -15.46
N VAL A 167 -2.68 6.10 -15.96
CA VAL A 167 -3.02 7.33 -15.24
C VAL A 167 -3.85 7.02 -14.00
N VAL A 168 -4.88 6.19 -14.18
CA VAL A 168 -5.75 5.70 -13.10
C VAL A 168 -4.94 4.96 -12.03
N THR A 169 -3.98 4.13 -12.42
CA THR A 169 -3.09 3.41 -11.51
C THR A 169 -2.26 4.34 -10.65
N VAL A 170 -1.66 5.37 -11.24
CA VAL A 170 -0.84 6.33 -10.51
C VAL A 170 -1.69 7.13 -9.53
N ILE A 171 -2.84 7.63 -9.95
CA ILE A 171 -3.75 8.38 -9.10
C ILE A 171 -4.30 7.49 -7.97
N GLY A 172 -4.72 6.27 -8.29
CA GLY A 172 -5.22 5.29 -7.33
C GLY A 172 -4.15 4.90 -6.30
N GLY A 173 -2.97 4.49 -6.75
CA GLY A 173 -1.84 4.16 -5.88
C GLY A 173 -1.41 5.31 -4.99
N ALA A 174 -1.35 6.54 -5.53
CA ALA A 174 -1.01 7.72 -4.76
C ALA A 174 -2.06 8.03 -3.69
N SER A 175 -3.34 7.98 -4.06
CA SER A 175 -4.45 8.30 -3.16
C SER A 175 -4.55 7.31 -2.00
N VAL A 176 -4.41 6.01 -2.27
CA VAL A 176 -4.50 4.97 -1.24
C VAL A 176 -3.24 4.99 -0.36
N GLY A 177 -2.06 5.23 -0.95
CA GLY A 177 -0.82 5.43 -0.18
C GLY A 177 -0.90 6.64 0.74
N ALA A 178 -1.46 7.76 0.27
CA ALA A 178 -1.70 8.95 1.09
C ALA A 178 -2.72 8.69 2.21
N LEU A 179 -3.78 7.94 1.91
CA LEU A 179 -4.79 7.55 2.89
C LEU A 179 -4.19 6.65 3.99
N ALA A 180 -3.37 5.67 3.62
CA ALA A 180 -2.69 4.79 4.55
C ALA A 180 -1.67 5.55 5.43
N ALA A 181 -0.88 6.46 4.83
CA ALA A 181 0.03 7.32 5.58
C ALA A 181 -0.72 8.23 6.58
N SER A 182 -1.86 8.77 6.17
CA SER A 182 -2.72 9.59 7.03
C SER A 182 -3.33 8.77 8.17
N ALA A 183 -3.77 7.54 7.90
CA ALA A 183 -4.29 6.64 8.93
C ALA A 183 -3.22 6.34 10.01
N ASN A 184 -1.96 6.13 9.61
CA ASN A 184 -0.86 5.98 10.56
C ASN A 184 -0.58 7.28 11.32
N ALA A 185 -0.57 8.42 10.64
CA ALA A 185 -0.31 9.72 11.26
C ALA A 185 -1.32 10.07 12.37
N ILE A 186 -2.60 9.77 12.16
CA ILE A 186 -3.64 9.98 13.18
C ILE A 186 -3.49 8.96 14.32
N GLY A 187 -3.20 7.71 13.97
CA GLY A 187 -3.13 6.59 14.91
C GLY A 187 -4.50 5.96 15.16
N THR A 188 -4.48 4.74 15.68
CA THR A 188 -5.70 3.96 15.95
C THR A 188 -5.75 3.49 17.40
N VAL A 189 -6.97 3.20 17.86
CA VAL A 189 -7.21 2.68 19.21
C VAL A 189 -6.63 1.27 19.33
N GLY A 190 -5.97 0.98 20.46
CA GLY A 190 -5.52 -0.38 20.79
C GLY A 190 -4.16 -0.80 20.22
N ASN A 191 -3.17 0.10 20.15
CA ASN A 191 -1.79 -0.19 19.69
C ASN A 191 -1.69 -0.85 18.29
N THR A 192 -2.76 -0.81 17.50
CA THR A 192 -2.80 -1.35 16.15
C THR A 192 -2.28 -0.29 15.15
N SER A 193 -1.76 -0.74 14.01
CA SER A 193 -1.35 0.15 12.91
C SER A 193 -2.58 0.71 12.18
N GLY A 194 -2.59 2.02 11.90
CA GLY A 194 -3.69 2.67 11.17
C GLY A 194 -3.88 2.13 9.76
N THR A 195 -2.80 1.75 9.09
CA THR A 195 -2.86 1.05 7.79
C THR A 195 -3.49 -0.33 7.92
N GLY A 196 -3.20 -1.06 9.00
CA GLY A 196 -3.81 -2.37 9.25
C GLY A 196 -5.33 -2.28 9.34
N VAL A 197 -5.85 -1.34 10.12
CA VAL A 197 -7.30 -1.11 10.26
C VAL A 197 -7.93 -0.72 8.92
N LEU A 198 -7.32 0.21 8.17
CA LEU A 198 -7.78 0.62 6.84
C LEU A 198 -7.91 -0.58 5.90
N LEU A 199 -6.88 -1.42 5.86
CA LEU A 199 -6.83 -2.61 5.02
C LEU A 199 -7.90 -3.63 5.44
N THR A 200 -8.08 -3.88 6.73
CA THR A 200 -9.11 -4.79 7.23
C THR A 200 -10.50 -4.35 6.81
N VAL A 201 -10.86 -3.08 6.99
CA VAL A 201 -12.17 -2.56 6.57
C VAL A 201 -12.33 -2.67 5.06
N GLY A 202 -11.29 -2.33 4.28
CA GLY A 202 -11.32 -2.45 2.83
C GLY A 202 -11.49 -3.90 2.35
N ILE A 203 -10.81 -4.86 2.97
CA ILE A 203 -10.94 -6.28 2.66
C ILE A 203 -12.34 -6.78 3.01
N LEU A 204 -12.87 -6.42 4.19
CA LEU A 204 -14.21 -6.82 4.63
C LEU A 204 -15.30 -6.33 3.69
N ILE A 205 -15.28 -5.05 3.30
CA ILE A 205 -16.26 -4.50 2.36
C ILE A 205 -16.16 -5.20 1.01
N ASN A 206 -14.94 -5.44 0.51
CA ASN A 206 -14.73 -6.12 -0.76
C ASN A 206 -15.27 -7.56 -0.73
N LEU A 207 -15.00 -8.31 0.34
CA LEU A 207 -15.50 -9.68 0.53
C LEU A 207 -17.03 -9.70 0.65
N TYR A 208 -17.60 -8.78 1.43
CA TYR A 208 -19.04 -8.62 1.55
C TYR A 208 -19.70 -8.38 0.18
N GLU A 209 -19.14 -7.49 -0.64
CA GLU A 209 -19.64 -7.23 -1.98
C GLU A 209 -19.51 -8.44 -2.93
N GLN A 210 -18.47 -9.26 -2.78
CA GLN A 210 -18.29 -10.48 -3.59
C GLN A 210 -19.37 -11.50 -3.26
N ILE A 211 -19.55 -11.78 -1.97
CA ILE A 211 -20.56 -12.71 -1.47
C ILE A 211 -21.97 -12.26 -1.91
N ALA A 212 -22.27 -10.96 -1.76
CA ALA A 212 -23.57 -10.42 -2.17
C ALA A 212 -23.82 -10.58 -3.69
N ARG A 213 -22.78 -10.47 -4.52
CA ARG A 213 -22.92 -10.72 -5.97
C ARG A 213 -23.13 -12.19 -6.30
N GLU A 214 -22.38 -13.08 -5.66
CA GLU A 214 -22.55 -14.52 -5.86
C GLU A 214 -23.96 -14.96 -5.48
N GLN A 215 -24.46 -14.54 -4.32
CA GLN A 215 -25.82 -14.82 -3.88
C GLN A 215 -26.87 -14.27 -4.85
N ALA A 216 -26.68 -13.06 -5.38
CA ALA A 216 -27.58 -12.48 -6.38
C ALA A 216 -27.58 -13.27 -7.70
N MET A 217 -26.44 -13.82 -8.10
CA MET A 217 -26.31 -14.67 -9.29
C MET A 217 -26.94 -16.06 -9.08
N GLU A 218 -26.89 -16.61 -7.87
CA GLU A 218 -27.56 -17.87 -7.52
C GLU A 218 -29.08 -17.74 -7.44
N MET A 219 -29.59 -16.64 -6.88
CA MET A 219 -31.03 -16.41 -6.72
C MET A 219 -31.77 -16.12 -8.04
N HIS A 220 -31.08 -15.58 -9.04
CA HIS A 220 -31.66 -15.25 -10.33
C HIS A 220 -30.90 -15.96 -11.47
N PRO A 221 -31.22 -17.23 -11.77
CA PRO A 221 -30.51 -18.02 -12.78
C PRO A 221 -30.57 -17.41 -14.19
N VAL A 222 -31.54 -16.53 -14.47
CA VAL A 222 -31.67 -15.79 -15.74
C VAL A 222 -30.60 -14.70 -15.89
N LEU A 223 -30.10 -14.12 -14.78
CA LEU A 223 -28.98 -13.16 -14.78
C LEU A 223 -27.63 -13.85 -15.05
N ARG A 224 -27.55 -15.17 -14.83
CA ARG A 224 -26.37 -15.99 -15.11
C ARG A 224 -25.96 -15.95 -16.57
N GLY A 225 -26.92 -15.84 -17.51
CA GLY A 225 -26.63 -15.70 -18.96
C GLY A 225 -26.31 -14.27 -19.43
N PHE A 226 -26.60 -13.24 -18.63
CA PHE A 226 -26.38 -11.83 -18.99
C PHE A 226 -25.14 -11.20 -18.32
N PHE A 227 -24.73 -11.72 -17.17
CA PHE A 227 -23.57 -11.27 -16.38
C PHE A 227 -22.53 -12.36 -16.13
N GLY A 228 -22.90 -13.64 -16.24
CA GLY A 228 -21.99 -14.77 -16.15
C GLY A 228 -21.52 -15.17 -17.55
N LYS A 229 -20.22 -15.04 -17.78
CA LYS A 229 -19.55 -15.80 -18.81
C LYS A 229 -18.23 -16.27 -18.24
N GLU A 230 -18.09 -17.60 -18.19
CA GLU A 230 -16.83 -18.24 -18.56
C GLU A 230 -16.23 -17.56 -19.81
#